data_AF-A0AAJ1JCM5-F1
#
_entry.id   AF-A0AAJ1JCM5-F1
#
_cell.length_a   1.000
_cell.length_b   1.000
_cell.length_c   1.000
_cell.angle_alpha   90.00
_cell.angle_beta   90.00
_cell.angle_gamma   90.00
#
_symmetry.space_group_name_H-M   'P 1'
#
loop_
_entity.id
_entity.type
_entity.pdbx_description
1 polymer ?
#
loop_
_entity_poly.entity_id
_entity_poly.type
_entity_poly.pdbx_seq_one_letter_code
_entity_poly.pdbx_strand_id
1 'polypeptide(L)'
;CNWLQEKGFFQTGLPVHDTIARIISRLDPAQFQRCFIRWTQAVSERTDGEIIAIDGKALRSTGNWHQRLSPIHMVSAFATA
;
A
#
# COMPACT_ATOMS: atom_id res chain seq x y z
N CYS A 1 -4.12 -12.67 -1.36
CA CYS A 1 -2.90 -12.05 -0.82
C CYS A 1 -2.83 -12.43 0.65
N ASN A 2 -1.90 -13.32 1.04
CA ASN A 2 -1.88 -13.94 2.38
C ASN A 2 -0.75 -13.38 3.25
N TRP A 3 -0.09 -12.33 2.79
CA TRP A 3 1.09 -11.74 3.44
C TRP A 3 0.87 -11.40 4.92
N LEU A 4 -0.29 -10.84 5.29
CA LEU A 4 -0.62 -10.54 6.68
C LEU A 4 -0.76 -11.81 7.55
N GLN A 5 -1.26 -12.89 6.96
CA GLN A 5 -1.40 -14.19 7.64
C GLN A 5 -0.05 -14.85 7.89
N GLU A 6 0.87 -14.74 6.92
CA GLU A 6 2.25 -15.21 7.07
C GLU A 6 2.99 -14.47 8.20
N LYS A 7 2.60 -13.24 8.51
CA LYS A 7 3.13 -12.45 9.64
C LYS A 7 2.40 -12.72 10.96
N GLY A 8 1.49 -13.70 11.01
CA GLY A 8 0.77 -14.11 12.20
C GLY A 8 -0.51 -13.32 12.50
N PHE A 9 -0.90 -12.38 11.64
CA PHE A 9 -2.14 -11.61 11.79
C PHE A 9 -3.31 -12.30 11.09
N PHE A 10 -4.54 -12.14 11.58
CA PHE A 10 -5.74 -12.65 10.90
C PHE A 10 -5.68 -14.15 10.58
N GLN A 11 -5.24 -14.97 11.55
CA GLN A 11 -5.06 -16.42 11.41
C GLN A 11 -6.32 -17.14 10.90
N THR A 12 -7.50 -16.61 11.22
CA THR A 12 -8.80 -17.16 10.83
C THR A 12 -9.37 -16.55 9.53
N GLY A 13 -8.60 -15.69 8.84
CA GLY A 13 -9.03 -15.02 7.60
C GLY A 13 -8.98 -13.49 7.69
N LEU A 14 -8.67 -12.85 6.56
CA LEU A 14 -8.66 -11.39 6.46
C LEU A 14 -10.09 -10.83 6.46
N PRO A 15 -10.37 -9.77 7.23
CA PRO A 15 -11.62 -9.04 7.10
C PRO A 15 -11.69 -8.42 5.69
N VAL A 16 -12.91 -8.31 5.17
CA VAL A 16 -13.14 -7.64 3.89
C VAL A 16 -12.70 -6.17 3.95
N HIS A 17 -12.30 -5.62 2.80
CA HIS A 17 -11.80 -4.25 2.67
C HIS A 17 -12.68 -3.21 3.39
N ASP A 18 -14.00 -3.29 3.27
CA ASP A 18 -14.95 -2.40 3.95
C ASP A 18 -14.85 -2.43 5.48
N THR A 19 -14.50 -3.58 6.06
CA THR A 19 -14.35 -3.71 7.51
C THR A 19 -13.10 -2.97 7.99
N ILE A 20 -11.99 -3.07 7.26
CA ILE A 20 -10.75 -2.34 7.56
C ILE A 20 -11.00 -0.83 7.39
N ALA A 21 -11.61 -0.43 6.27
CA ALA A 21 -11.90 0.97 5.98
C ALA A 21 -12.77 1.62 7.07
N ARG A 22 -13.82 0.91 7.54
CA ARG A 22 -14.71 1.38 8.61
C ARG A 22 -14.00 1.54 9.96
N ILE A 23 -13.00 0.71 10.26
CA ILE A 23 -12.23 0.83 11.50
C ILE A 23 -11.33 2.06 11.41
N ILE A 24 -10.58 2.20 10.31
CA ILE A 24 -9.67 3.33 10.11
C ILE A 24 -10.43 4.65 10.08
N SER A 25 -11.60 4.71 9.42
CA SER A 25 -12.41 5.93 9.33
C SER A 25 -13.00 6.41 10.65
N ARG A 26 -13.01 5.57 11.69
CA ARG A 26 -13.45 5.93 13.04
C ARG A 26 -12.32 6.46 13.93
N LEU A 27 -11.07 6.39 13.48
CA LEU A 27 -9.94 6.95 14.21
C LEU A 27 -9.96 8.47 14.11
N ASP A 28 -9.49 9.15 15.16
CA ASP A 28 -9.21 10.58 15.11
C ASP A 28 -8.15 10.84 14.01
N PRO A 29 -8.48 11.63 12.97
CA PRO A 29 -7.57 11.85 11.84
C PRO A 29 -6.24 12.49 12.26
N ALA A 30 -6.27 13.41 13.22
CA ALA A 30 -5.07 14.10 13.68
C ALA A 30 -4.17 13.17 14.49
N GLN A 31 -4.75 12.31 15.34
CA GLN A 31 -3.99 11.28 16.04
C GLN A 31 -3.39 10.26 15.08
N PHE A 32 -4.18 9.77 14.13
CA PHE A 32 -3.72 8.81 13.13
C PHE A 32 -2.57 9.38 12.31
N GLN A 33 -2.68 10.62 11.83
CA GLN A 33 -1.60 11.29 11.10
C GLN A 33 -0.31 11.37 11.93
N ARG A 34 -0.39 11.73 13.21
CA ARG A 34 0.80 11.78 14.08
C ARG A 34 1.46 10.41 14.24
N CYS A 35 0.67 9.37 14.45
CA CYS A 35 1.18 7.99 14.54
C CYS A 35 1.80 7.54 13.23
N PHE A 36 1.17 7.85 12.09
CA PHE A 36 1.66 7.50 10.77
C PHE A 36 3.01 8.16 10.47
N ILE A 37 3.15 9.47 10.72
CA ILE A 37 4.42 10.20 10.54
C ILE A 37 5.52 9.61 11.43
N ARG A 38 5.23 9.33 12.70
CA ARG A 38 6.21 8.72 13.61
C ARG A 38 6.65 7.34 13.12
N TRP A 39 5.71 6.55 12.62
CA TRP A 39 6.02 5.24 12.04
C TRP A 39 6.90 5.37 10.79
N THR A 40 6.60 6.28 9.86
CA THR A 40 7.44 6.47 8.65
C THR A 40 8.84 6.96 9.00
N GLN A 41 8.99 7.84 9.99
CA GLN A 41 10.30 8.26 10.51
C GLN A 41 11.08 7.07 11.09
N ALA A 42 10.44 6.26 11.94
CA ALA A 42 11.06 5.10 12.54
C ALA A 42 11.38 3.96 11.55
N VAL A 43 10.72 3.94 10.38
CA VAL A 43 11.11 3.07 9.26
C VAL A 43 12.34 3.63 8.57
N SER A 44 12.36 4.94 8.26
CA SER A 44 13.51 5.62 7.66
C SER A 44 14.79 5.44 8.47
N GLU A 45 14.72 5.63 9.78
CA GLU A 45 15.86 5.41 10.69
C GLU A 45 16.33 3.95 10.69
N ARG A 46 15.43 2.97 10.57
CA ARG A 46 15.78 1.54 10.53
C ARG A 46 16.36 1.09 9.19
N THR A 47 16.15 1.87 8.15
CA THR A 47 16.65 1.60 6.80
C THR A 47 17.77 2.56 6.41
N ASP A 48 18.34 3.31 7.36
CA ASP A 48 19.39 4.32 7.11
C ASP A 48 19.01 5.33 5.99
N GLY A 49 17.73 5.69 5.91
CA GLY A 49 17.18 6.57 4.86
C GLY A 49 16.97 5.91 3.50
N GLU A 50 17.39 4.65 3.31
CA GLU A 50 17.29 3.91 2.04
C GLU A 50 15.87 3.39 1.78
N ILE A 51 14.92 4.31 1.56
CA ILE A 51 13.53 3.98 1.21
C ILE A 51 13.28 4.30 -0.26
N ILE A 52 12.85 3.29 -1.02
CA ILE A 52 12.32 3.45 -2.38
C ILE A 52 10.81 3.25 -2.34
N ALA A 53 10.06 4.34 -2.50
CA ALA A 53 8.61 4.31 -2.65
C ALA A 53 8.26 3.86 -4.08
N ILE A 54 7.48 2.79 -4.22
CA ILE A 54 7.02 2.26 -5.51
C ILE A 54 5.51 2.50 -5.64
N ASP A 55 5.10 3.22 -6.68
CA ASP A 55 3.68 3.42 -7.04
C ASP A 55 3.39 2.82 -8.42
N GLY A 56 2.21 2.25 -8.58
CA GLY A 56 1.81 1.56 -9.81
C GLY A 56 0.43 2.02 -10.27
N LYS A 57 0.32 2.47 -11.51
CA LYS A 57 -0.95 2.86 -12.15
C LYS A 57 -1.19 2.04 -13.40
N ALA A 58 -2.38 1.43 -13.47
CA ALA A 58 -2.84 0.77 -14.68
C ALA A 58 -3.72 1.74 -15.49
N LEU A 59 -3.34 2.01 -16.74
CA LEU A 59 -4.16 2.76 -17.68
C LEU A 59 -5.22 1.82 -18.25
N ARG A 60 -6.35 1.73 -17.54
CA ARG A 60 -7.48 0.88 -17.96
C ARG A 60 -8.03 1.39 -19.30
N SER A 61 -8.47 0.47 -20.16
CA SER A 61 -8.96 0.75 -21.52
C SER A 61 -7.90 1.07 -22.61
N THR A 62 -6.60 0.99 -22.32
CA THR A 62 -5.56 1.00 -23.38
C THR A 62 -5.25 -0.39 -23.92
N GLY A 63 -5.75 -1.45 -23.27
CA GLY A 63 -5.59 -2.81 -23.75
C GLY A 63 -6.44 -3.05 -25.00
N ASN A 64 -5.90 -3.81 -25.95
CA ASN A 64 -6.64 -4.24 -27.14
C ASN A 64 -6.80 -5.76 -27.09
N TRP A 65 -8.00 -6.21 -26.74
CA TRP A 65 -8.32 -7.64 -26.61
C TRP A 65 -8.23 -8.40 -27.94
N HIS A 66 -8.56 -7.76 -29.07
CA HIS A 66 -8.41 -8.36 -30.40
C HIS A 66 -6.94 -8.61 -30.76
N GLN A 67 -6.05 -7.77 -30.25
CA GLN A 67 -4.60 -7.90 -30.45
C GLN A 67 -3.89 -8.58 -29.28
N ARG A 68 -4.63 -9.11 -28.29
CA ARG A 68 -4.10 -9.70 -27.04
C ARG A 68 -3.12 -8.78 -26.29
N LEU A 69 -3.32 -7.46 -26.38
CA LEU A 69 -2.54 -6.47 -25.67
C LEU A 69 -3.17 -6.16 -24.32
N SER A 70 -2.41 -6.37 -23.25
CA SER A 70 -2.81 -5.99 -21.89
C SER A 70 -2.85 -4.47 -21.72
N PRO A 71 -3.63 -3.94 -20.76
CA PRO A 71 -3.53 -2.54 -20.35
C PRO A 71 -2.09 -2.13 -20.03
N ILE A 72 -1.75 -0.87 -20.25
CA ILE A 72 -0.42 -0.35 -19.90
C ILE A 72 -0.34 -0.23 -18.38
N HIS A 73 0.68 -0.84 -17.79
CA HIS A 73 1.03 -0.70 -16.38
C HIS A 73 2.23 0.25 -16.27
N MET A 74 2.01 1.41 -15.66
CA MET A 74 3.06 2.37 -15.33
C MET A 74 3.49 2.16 -13.90
N VAL A 75 4.80 2.09 -13.65
CA VAL A 75 5.39 1.99 -12.32
C VAL A 75 6.35 3.15 -12.14
N SER A 76 6.19 3.92 -11.06
CA SER A 76 7.14 4.93 -10.63
C SER A 76 7.86 4.46 -9.37
N ALA A 77 9.16 4.76 -9.30
CA ALA A 77 9.98 4.54 -8.12
C ALA A 77 10.59 5.89 -7.70
N PHE A 78 10.42 6.26 -6.44
CA PHE A 78 10.92 7.50 -5.88
C PHE A 78 11.81 7.19 -4.68
N ALA A 79 13.01 7.77 -4.67
CA ALA A 79 13.98 7.62 -3.61
C ALA A 79 14.42 9.01 -3.13
N THR A 80 14.57 9.15 -1.83
CA THR A 80 15.09 10.38 -1.18
C THR A 80 16.32 10.00 -0.37
N ALA A 81 17.40 10.77 -0.51
CA ALA A 81 18.58 10.65 0.33
C ALA A 81 18.41 11.43 1.65
#